data_AF-A0AAE9L8Y4-F1
#
_entry.id   AF-A0AAE9L8Y4-F1
#
_cell.length_a   1.000
_cell.length_b   1.000
_cell.length_c   1.000
_cell.angle_alpha   90.00
_cell.angle_beta   90.00
_cell.angle_gamma   90.00
#
_symmetry.space_group_name_H-M   'P 1'
#
loop_
_entity.id
_entity.type
_entity.pdbx_description
1 polymer ?
#
loop_
_entity_poly.entity_id
_entity_poly.type
_entity_poly.pdbx_seq_one_letter_code
_entity_poly.pdbx_strand_id
1 'polypeptide(L)'
;MATRTSIPLFDEYCRQNYLDNLLRGGYPLLLDNSTEQPFVYHVFSRKHGDLERDYNFFKLQAGYYSQGNGNFRNANQNRRNDVWFNPGIGDFNIRLFMNLIQPDGYNPLVVKGCSFQIRELEPLLGQVEVADHSSLRAFFQSSFTPGELIQHIIHDNIALKQTVETFVTEALKHSEQCYEADFGEGFWIDHWTYNMDLIESYLSIYPDKQEELLLATREYMYYDSPAWVQPRRTNACR
;
A
#
# COMPACT_ATOMS: atom_id res chain seq x y z
N MET A 1 11.04 -8.33 14.36
CA MET A 1 11.05 -9.70 14.93
C MET A 1 12.36 -9.91 15.67
N ALA A 2 12.31 -10.45 16.88
CA ALA A 2 13.49 -10.88 17.63
C ALA A 2 13.23 -12.30 18.14
N THR A 3 14.16 -13.21 17.90
CA THR A 3 14.14 -14.57 18.46
C THR A 3 15.24 -14.68 19.50
N ARG A 4 15.10 -15.65 20.41
CA ARG A 4 16.12 -15.96 21.40
C ARG A 4 16.19 -17.47 21.56
N THR A 5 17.23 -18.05 21.00
CA THR A 5 17.49 -19.48 21.02
C THR A 5 18.85 -19.75 21.66
N SER A 6 19.25 -21.03 21.74
CA SER A 6 20.61 -21.40 22.13
C SER A 6 21.65 -21.17 21.03
N ILE A 7 21.23 -20.72 19.84
CA ILE A 7 22.08 -20.53 18.65
C ILE A 7 22.02 -19.06 18.24
N PRO A 8 22.93 -18.20 18.74
CA PRO A 8 22.88 -16.76 18.45
C PRO A 8 22.93 -16.41 16.96
N LEU A 9 23.65 -17.21 16.17
CA LEU A 9 23.71 -17.02 14.72
C LEU A 9 22.33 -17.21 14.05
N PHE A 10 21.53 -18.14 14.55
CA PHE A 10 20.17 -18.35 14.05
C PHE A 10 19.28 -17.13 14.38
N ASP A 11 19.43 -16.57 15.58
CA ASP A 11 18.67 -15.38 15.98
C ASP A 11 19.00 -14.16 15.11
N GLU A 12 20.28 -13.92 14.83
CA GLU A 12 20.72 -12.86 13.92
C GLU A 12 20.26 -13.12 12.48
N TYR A 13 20.29 -14.37 12.02
CA TYR A 13 19.77 -14.74 10.71
C TYR A 13 18.28 -14.42 10.60
N CYS A 14 17.45 -14.81 11.58
CA CYS A 14 16.02 -14.49 11.60
C CYS A 14 15.77 -12.97 11.59
N ARG A 15 16.55 -12.20 12.36
CA ARG A 15 16.46 -10.74 12.40
C ARG A 15 16.76 -10.12 11.03
N GLN A 16 17.82 -10.58 10.36
CA GLN A 16 18.19 -10.09 9.03
C GLN A 16 17.15 -10.46 7.97
N ASN A 17 16.65 -11.70 7.96
CA ASN A 17 15.61 -12.13 7.02
C ASN A 17 14.33 -11.30 7.18
N TYR A 18 13.93 -10.99 8.41
CA TYR A 18 12.78 -10.12 8.66
C TYR A 18 13.03 -8.71 8.12
N LEU A 19 14.22 -8.15 8.34
CA LEU A 19 14.60 -6.84 7.81
C LEU A 19 14.57 -6.81 6.28
N ASP A 20 15.13 -7.81 5.61
CA ASP A 20 15.16 -7.88 4.15
C ASP A 20 13.75 -8.02 3.56
N ASN A 21 12.90 -8.82 4.21
CA ASN A 21 11.48 -8.95 3.84
C ASN A 21 10.75 -7.61 3.98
N LEU A 22 10.95 -6.91 5.10
CA LEU A 22 10.37 -5.61 5.40
C LEU A 22 10.84 -4.53 4.42
N LEU A 23 12.13 -4.45 4.11
CA LEU A 23 12.64 -3.45 3.17
C LEU A 23 12.05 -3.63 1.76
N ARG A 24 11.76 -4.87 1.36
CA ARG A 24 11.19 -5.15 0.03
C ARG A 24 9.66 -5.06 0.00
N GLY A 25 8.96 -5.49 1.05
CA GLY A 25 7.50 -5.49 1.16
C GLY A 25 6.90 -4.25 1.82
N GLY A 26 7.65 -3.59 2.69
CA GLY A 26 7.24 -2.51 3.58
C GLY A 26 6.83 -3.01 4.97
N TYR A 27 6.84 -2.11 5.95
CA TYR A 27 6.26 -2.35 7.27
C TYR A 27 4.84 -1.76 7.31
N PRO A 28 3.80 -2.56 7.66
CA PRO A 28 2.44 -2.05 7.72
C PRO A 28 2.26 -1.20 8.99
N LEU A 29 2.04 0.10 8.80
CA LEU A 29 1.55 0.98 9.86
C LEU A 29 0.03 1.02 9.85
N LEU A 30 -0.56 1.05 11.04
CA LEU A 30 -1.97 1.33 11.23
C LEU A 30 -2.12 2.83 11.46
N LEU A 31 -2.62 3.54 10.45
CA LEU A 31 -2.87 4.97 10.54
C LEU A 31 -4.28 5.19 11.09
N ASP A 32 -4.34 5.87 12.24
CA ASP A 32 -5.60 6.29 12.83
C ASP A 32 -6.31 7.29 11.91
N ASN A 33 -7.57 7.01 11.63
CA ASN A 33 -8.50 7.82 10.85
C ASN A 33 -9.77 8.13 11.65
N SER A 34 -9.74 7.97 12.98
CA SER A 34 -10.89 8.15 13.88
C SER A 34 -12.11 7.28 13.53
N THR A 35 -11.90 6.15 12.84
CA THR A 35 -12.91 5.13 12.59
C THR A 35 -12.54 3.82 13.32
N GLU A 36 -13.45 2.85 13.33
CA GLU A 36 -13.18 1.54 13.94
C GLU A 36 -12.08 0.74 13.22
N GLN A 37 -11.81 1.06 11.94
CA GLN A 37 -10.83 0.36 11.11
C GLN A 37 -9.74 1.35 10.64
N PRO A 38 -8.50 1.25 11.16
CA PRO A 38 -7.41 2.11 10.73
C PRO A 38 -7.02 1.82 9.28
N PHE A 39 -6.42 2.80 8.60
CA PHE A 39 -5.83 2.55 7.29
C PHE A 39 -4.50 1.82 7.44
N VAL A 40 -4.27 0.78 6.63
CA VAL A 40 -2.98 0.09 6.58
C VAL A 40 -2.08 0.80 5.57
N TYR A 41 -0.87 1.16 5.99
CA TYR A 41 0.06 1.95 5.18
C TYR A 41 1.50 1.39 5.26
N HIS A 42 1.99 0.82 4.16
CA HIS A 42 3.30 0.15 4.11
C HIS A 42 4.48 1.09 3.90
N VAL A 43 5.14 1.50 4.98
CA VAL A 43 6.33 2.36 4.93
C VAL A 43 7.62 1.58 4.62
N PHE A 44 8.66 2.30 4.22
CA PHE A 44 10.02 1.82 3.94
C PHE A 44 10.18 0.86 2.75
N SER A 45 9.09 0.41 2.13
CA SER A 45 9.12 -0.46 0.95
C SER A 45 9.94 0.17 -0.18
N ARG A 46 10.72 -0.63 -0.89
CA ARG A 46 11.43 -0.22 -2.11
C ARG A 46 11.80 -1.44 -2.97
N LYS A 47 11.97 -1.21 -4.27
CA LYS A 47 12.52 -2.23 -5.17
C LYS A 47 13.97 -2.52 -4.78
N HIS A 48 14.40 -3.75 -4.97
CA HIS A 48 15.72 -4.26 -4.58
C HIS A 48 16.76 -3.99 -5.69
N GLY A 49 16.93 -2.70 -5.98
CA GLY A 49 18.02 -2.20 -6.81
C GLY A 49 19.23 -1.83 -5.97
N ASP A 50 20.40 -2.16 -6.48
CA ASP A 50 21.70 -1.88 -5.88
C ASP A 50 22.79 -1.94 -6.98
N LEU A 51 24.06 -1.80 -6.63
CA LEU A 51 25.16 -1.84 -7.60
C LEU A 51 25.37 -3.21 -8.27
N GLU A 52 24.91 -4.30 -7.65
CA GLU A 52 24.95 -5.65 -8.25
C GLU A 52 23.72 -5.91 -9.14
N ARG A 53 22.64 -5.14 -8.93
CA ARG A 53 21.37 -5.21 -9.66
C ARG A 53 20.99 -3.85 -10.23
N ASP A 54 21.90 -3.27 -11.01
CA ASP A 54 21.76 -1.94 -11.62
C ASP A 54 20.57 -1.82 -12.59
N TYR A 55 20.10 -2.93 -13.14
CA TYR A 55 18.87 -3.03 -13.94
C TYR A 55 17.57 -2.84 -13.13
N ASN A 56 17.63 -2.88 -11.79
CA ASN A 56 16.46 -2.67 -10.93
C ASN A 56 16.37 -1.21 -10.49
N PHE A 57 15.64 -0.39 -11.25
CA PHE A 57 15.36 0.98 -10.82
C PHE A 57 14.46 1.03 -9.56
N PHE A 58 15.01 1.51 -8.44
CA PHE A 58 14.27 1.68 -7.19
C PHE A 58 13.99 3.16 -6.91
N LYS A 59 12.89 3.42 -6.20
CA LYS A 59 12.55 4.74 -5.66
C LYS A 59 12.52 4.67 -4.14
N LEU A 60 13.17 5.64 -3.51
CA LEU A 60 13.02 5.93 -2.08
C LEU A 60 12.62 7.39 -1.95
N GLN A 61 11.42 7.67 -1.47
CA GLN A 61 10.98 9.04 -1.24
C GLN A 61 11.77 9.65 -0.07
N ALA A 62 12.30 10.86 -0.29
CA ALA A 62 12.95 11.64 0.77
C ALA A 62 11.87 12.40 1.57
N GLY A 63 11.04 11.67 2.30
CA GLY A 63 9.95 12.25 3.08
C GLY A 63 9.46 11.37 4.21
N TYR A 64 8.64 11.96 5.09
CA TYR A 64 7.99 11.23 6.17
C TYR A 64 7.13 10.10 5.61
N TYR A 65 7.06 8.99 6.33
CA TYR A 65 6.27 7.83 5.92
C TYR A 65 6.57 7.33 4.49
N SER A 66 7.81 7.47 4.03
CA SER A 66 8.21 7.14 2.65
C SER A 66 7.73 5.75 2.21
N GLN A 67 7.19 5.65 1.01
CA GLN A 67 6.87 4.40 0.33
C GLN A 67 7.62 4.31 -0.99
N GLY A 68 7.81 3.10 -1.49
CA GLY A 68 8.48 2.84 -2.75
C GLY A 68 7.63 1.98 -3.68
N ASN A 69 8.25 1.59 -4.79
CA ASN A 69 7.68 0.68 -5.76
C ASN A 69 8.14 -0.76 -5.52
N GLY A 70 7.36 -1.73 -6.01
CA GLY A 70 7.74 -3.14 -6.06
C GLY A 70 7.06 -3.84 -7.22
N ASN A 71 7.65 -4.91 -7.74
CA ASN A 71 6.93 -5.74 -8.71
C ASN A 71 5.86 -6.56 -7.97
N PHE A 72 4.72 -6.76 -8.60
CA PHE A 72 3.52 -7.41 -8.02
C PHE A 72 3.86 -8.68 -7.24
N ARG A 73 4.50 -9.66 -7.89
CA ARG A 73 4.92 -10.91 -7.25
C ARG A 73 5.77 -10.68 -6.01
N ASN A 74 6.77 -9.81 -6.11
CA ASN A 74 7.73 -9.61 -5.03
C ASN A 74 7.03 -9.00 -3.81
N ALA A 75 6.25 -7.94 -4.02
CA ALA A 75 5.49 -7.28 -2.95
C ALA A 75 4.48 -8.25 -2.32
N ASN A 76 3.74 -9.00 -3.13
CA ASN A 76 2.76 -9.99 -2.66
C ASN A 76 3.44 -11.06 -1.79
N GLN A 77 4.51 -11.68 -2.30
CA GLN A 77 5.26 -12.70 -1.58
C GLN A 77 5.86 -12.20 -0.27
N ASN A 78 6.32 -10.94 -0.20
CA ASN A 78 6.82 -10.39 1.06
C ASN A 78 5.72 -10.10 2.06
N ARG A 79 4.51 -9.76 1.59
CA ARG A 79 3.39 -9.36 2.45
C ARG A 79 2.51 -10.52 2.90
N ARG A 80 2.71 -11.74 2.37
CA ARG A 80 1.94 -12.94 2.76
C ARG A 80 2.01 -13.26 4.25
N ASN A 81 3.13 -12.95 4.91
CA ASN A 81 3.31 -13.17 6.33
C ASN A 81 2.98 -11.93 7.18
N ASP A 82 2.55 -10.81 6.58
CA ASP A 82 2.29 -9.59 7.34
C ASP A 82 1.21 -9.82 8.41
N VAL A 83 0.15 -10.56 8.09
CA VAL A 83 -0.97 -10.83 9.02
C VAL A 83 -0.54 -11.67 10.23
N TRP A 84 0.50 -12.50 10.08
CA TRP A 84 1.08 -13.25 11.19
C TRP A 84 1.84 -12.34 12.17
N PHE A 85 2.54 -11.34 11.65
CA PHE A 85 3.33 -10.42 12.47
C PHE A 85 2.52 -9.21 12.96
N ASN A 86 1.51 -8.80 12.19
CA ASN A 86 0.66 -7.65 12.42
C ASN A 86 -0.81 -8.02 12.13
N PRO A 87 -1.48 -8.80 12.99
CA PRO A 87 -2.85 -9.26 12.75
C PRO A 87 -3.85 -8.11 12.51
N GLY A 88 -3.59 -6.95 13.11
CA GLY A 88 -4.43 -5.75 12.97
C GLY A 88 -4.57 -5.20 11.54
N ILE A 89 -3.79 -5.68 10.57
CA ILE A 89 -3.99 -5.32 9.15
C ILE A 89 -5.20 -6.02 8.51
N GLY A 90 -5.70 -7.09 9.14
CA GLY A 90 -6.82 -7.88 8.66
C GLY A 90 -6.62 -8.38 7.22
N ASP A 91 -7.62 -8.15 6.38
CA ASP A 91 -7.68 -8.57 4.98
C ASP A 91 -7.10 -7.54 4.00
N PHE A 92 -6.48 -6.46 4.49
CA PHE A 92 -6.04 -5.33 3.67
C PHE A 92 -5.18 -5.77 2.47
N ASN A 93 -4.18 -6.62 2.70
CA ASN A 93 -3.31 -7.09 1.61
C ASN A 93 -4.10 -7.90 0.57
N ILE A 94 -5.10 -8.69 0.98
CA ILE A 94 -5.98 -9.40 0.05
C ILE A 94 -6.75 -8.39 -0.80
N ARG A 95 -7.39 -7.40 -0.17
CA ARG A 95 -8.12 -6.34 -0.88
C ARG A 95 -7.24 -5.55 -1.85
N LEU A 96 -6.04 -5.17 -1.42
CA LEU A 96 -5.05 -4.51 -2.27
C LEU A 96 -4.77 -5.33 -3.54
N PHE A 97 -4.33 -6.58 -3.40
CA PHE A 97 -3.90 -7.37 -4.56
C PHE A 97 -5.08 -7.88 -5.42
N MET A 98 -6.23 -8.17 -4.81
CA MET A 98 -7.43 -8.60 -5.56
C MET A 98 -8.06 -7.45 -6.35
N ASN A 99 -8.09 -6.23 -5.80
CA ASN A 99 -8.57 -5.06 -6.54
C ASN A 99 -7.66 -4.67 -7.72
N LEU A 100 -6.42 -5.15 -7.72
CA LEU A 100 -5.49 -4.96 -8.84
C LEU A 100 -5.68 -5.99 -9.97
N ILE A 101 -6.62 -6.93 -9.84
CA ILE A 101 -6.94 -7.89 -10.90
C ILE A 101 -7.90 -7.25 -11.90
N GLN A 102 -7.60 -7.43 -13.18
CA GLN A 102 -8.42 -7.03 -14.32
C GLN A 102 -9.54 -8.05 -14.56
N PRO A 103 -10.62 -7.67 -15.27
CA PRO A 103 -11.69 -8.62 -15.60
C PRO A 103 -11.24 -9.82 -16.45
N ASP A 104 -10.10 -9.73 -17.14
CA ASP A 104 -9.50 -10.82 -17.91
C ASP A 104 -8.53 -11.71 -17.10
N GLY A 105 -8.38 -11.43 -15.79
CA GLY A 105 -7.59 -12.21 -14.85
C GLY A 105 -6.13 -11.79 -14.71
N TYR A 106 -5.67 -10.79 -15.47
CA TYR A 106 -4.30 -10.26 -15.36
C TYR A 106 -4.20 -9.09 -14.37
N ASN A 107 -2.99 -8.58 -14.15
CA ASN A 107 -2.71 -7.55 -13.15
C ASN A 107 -1.55 -6.63 -13.59
N PRO A 108 -1.40 -5.44 -12.99
CA PRO A 108 -0.26 -4.56 -13.26
C PRO A 108 1.06 -5.20 -12.79
N LEU A 109 2.16 -4.84 -13.44
CA LEU A 109 3.49 -5.35 -13.08
C LEU A 109 4.02 -4.67 -11.82
N VAL A 110 3.79 -3.38 -11.66
CA VAL A 110 4.35 -2.58 -10.57
C VAL A 110 3.24 -2.19 -9.60
N VAL A 111 3.44 -2.53 -8.33
CA VAL A 111 2.63 -2.09 -7.21
C VAL A 111 3.40 -0.99 -6.49
N LYS A 112 2.74 0.12 -6.21
CA LYS A 112 3.30 1.24 -5.44
C LYS A 112 2.74 1.21 -4.02
N GLY A 113 2.96 2.31 -3.32
CA GLY A 113 2.30 2.64 -2.07
C GLY A 113 0.81 2.89 -2.21
N CYS A 114 0.21 3.41 -1.14
CA CYS A 114 -1.14 3.96 -1.18
C CYS A 114 -1.08 5.48 -1.21
N SER A 115 -2.03 6.08 -1.90
CA SER A 115 -2.33 7.51 -1.79
C SER A 115 -3.69 7.69 -1.13
N PHE A 116 -4.04 8.94 -0.84
CA PHE A 116 -5.32 9.32 -0.27
C PHE A 116 -5.93 10.41 -1.13
N GLN A 117 -7.24 10.33 -1.32
CA GLN A 117 -8.01 11.36 -2.00
C GLN A 117 -9.00 11.97 -1.01
N ILE A 118 -8.94 13.29 -0.83
CA ILE A 118 -9.88 13.98 0.05
C ILE A 118 -11.30 13.86 -0.53
N ARG A 119 -12.27 13.55 0.33
CA ARG A 119 -13.71 13.60 0.02
C ARG A 119 -14.34 14.88 0.55
N GLU A 120 -13.99 15.26 1.78
CA GLU A 120 -14.56 16.42 2.47
C GLU A 120 -13.44 17.35 2.99
N LEU A 121 -13.26 18.49 2.31
CA LEU A 121 -12.18 19.43 2.65
C LEU A 121 -12.59 20.49 3.70
N GLU A 122 -13.86 20.85 3.76
CA GLU A 122 -14.33 21.95 4.62
C GLU A 122 -14.03 21.74 6.13
N PRO A 123 -14.13 20.53 6.70
CA PRO A 123 -13.73 20.28 8.10
C PRO A 123 -12.27 20.64 8.38
N LEU A 124 -11.37 20.39 7.43
CA LEU A 124 -9.93 20.70 7.56
C LEU A 124 -9.67 22.20 7.48
N LEU A 125 -10.38 22.93 6.62
CA LEU A 125 -10.21 24.39 6.51
C LEU A 125 -10.57 25.12 7.81
N GLY A 126 -11.53 24.58 8.58
CA GLY A 126 -11.85 25.10 9.91
C GLY A 126 -10.66 25.06 10.89
N GLN A 127 -9.72 24.14 10.68
CA GLN A 127 -8.56 23.87 11.54
C GLN A 127 -7.31 24.65 11.13
N VAL A 128 -7.40 25.46 10.08
CA VAL A 128 -6.30 26.26 9.54
C VAL A 128 -6.71 27.74 9.49
N GLU A 129 -5.74 28.64 9.60
CA GLU A 129 -5.95 30.07 9.42
C GLU A 129 -6.43 30.42 7.99
N VAL A 130 -7.27 31.46 7.88
CA VAL A 130 -7.93 31.84 6.62
C VAL A 130 -6.93 32.17 5.50
N ALA A 131 -5.76 32.69 5.86
CA ALA A 131 -4.70 33.01 4.92
C ALA A 131 -4.22 31.78 4.11
N ASP A 132 -4.21 30.60 4.75
CA ASP A 132 -3.66 29.38 4.16
C ASP A 132 -4.70 28.51 3.46
N HIS A 133 -5.99 28.91 3.50
CA HIS A 133 -7.08 28.16 2.87
C HIS A 133 -6.84 27.93 1.37
N SER A 134 -6.29 28.93 0.69
CA SER A 134 -6.00 28.84 -0.74
C SER A 134 -4.92 27.80 -1.06
N SER A 135 -3.85 27.77 -0.27
CA SER A 135 -2.76 26.80 -0.38
C SER A 135 -3.27 25.38 -0.16
N LEU A 136 -4.02 25.18 0.91
CA LEU A 136 -4.56 23.86 1.28
C LEU A 136 -5.57 23.34 0.24
N ARG A 137 -6.42 24.22 -0.28
CA ARG A 137 -7.34 23.87 -1.39
C ARG A 137 -6.59 23.43 -2.63
N ALA A 138 -5.48 24.08 -2.97
CA ALA A 138 -4.66 23.69 -4.11
C ALA A 138 -3.98 22.33 -3.89
N PHE A 139 -3.44 22.08 -2.70
CA PHE A 139 -2.79 20.82 -2.35
C PHE A 139 -3.73 19.61 -2.53
N PHE A 140 -4.95 19.71 -1.99
CA PHE A 140 -5.92 18.60 -2.03
C PHE A 140 -6.67 18.43 -3.37
N GLN A 141 -6.30 19.16 -4.43
CA GLN A 141 -6.84 18.92 -5.78
C GLN A 141 -6.38 17.59 -6.37
N SER A 142 -5.22 17.10 -5.93
CA SER A 142 -4.66 15.81 -6.32
C SER A 142 -4.66 14.85 -5.13
N SER A 143 -4.41 13.57 -5.40
CA SER A 143 -4.14 12.62 -4.33
C SER A 143 -2.85 12.98 -3.59
N PHE A 144 -2.77 12.56 -2.33
CA PHE A 144 -1.66 12.89 -1.45
C PHE A 144 -1.24 11.69 -0.62
N THR A 145 -0.03 11.73 -0.07
CA THR A 145 0.43 10.84 0.98
C THR A 145 0.51 11.59 2.32
N PRO A 146 0.44 10.90 3.47
CA PRO A 146 0.64 11.55 4.77
C PRO A 146 1.99 12.29 4.84
N GLY A 147 3.02 11.74 4.19
CA GLY A 147 4.33 12.36 4.07
C GLY A 147 4.32 13.69 3.34
N GLU A 148 3.66 13.75 2.18
CA GLU A 148 3.51 14.98 1.39
C GLU A 148 2.69 16.03 2.13
N LEU A 149 1.63 15.62 2.83
CA LEU A 149 0.82 16.54 3.64
C LEU A 149 1.65 17.20 4.76
N ILE A 150 2.41 16.40 5.50
CA ILE A 150 3.31 16.90 6.56
C ILE A 150 4.36 17.84 5.96
N GLN A 151 4.96 17.47 4.83
CA GLN A 151 5.95 18.30 4.14
C GLN A 151 5.35 19.63 3.69
N HIS A 152 4.15 19.62 3.11
CA HIS A 152 3.45 20.82 2.69
C HIS A 152 3.20 21.76 3.87
N ILE A 153 2.70 21.23 5.00
CA ILE A 153 2.46 22.00 6.22
C ILE A 153 3.74 22.68 6.71
N ILE A 154 4.86 21.94 6.77
CA ILE A 154 6.13 22.45 7.29
C ILE A 154 6.77 23.45 6.32
N HIS A 155 6.85 23.11 5.03
CA HIS A 155 7.56 23.91 4.04
C HIS A 155 6.85 25.24 3.77
N ASP A 156 5.52 25.21 3.65
CA ASP A 156 4.72 26.39 3.35
C ASP A 156 4.29 27.13 4.64
N ASN A 157 4.75 26.66 5.80
CA ASN A 157 4.48 27.22 7.14
C ASN A 157 2.98 27.43 7.41
N ILE A 158 2.17 26.42 7.07
CA ILE A 158 0.72 26.45 7.25
C ILE A 158 0.37 26.58 8.73
N ALA A 159 -0.38 27.62 9.08
CA ALA A 159 -0.76 27.92 10.47
C ALA A 159 -1.94 27.04 10.90
N LEU A 160 -1.62 25.91 11.54
CA LEU A 160 -2.60 24.99 12.12
C LEU A 160 -3.06 25.47 13.51
N LYS A 161 -4.35 25.29 13.81
CA LYS A 161 -4.95 25.56 15.13
C LYS A 161 -4.77 24.40 16.13
N GLN A 162 -4.10 23.33 15.70
CA GLN A 162 -3.93 22.06 16.39
C GLN A 162 -2.59 21.43 15.98
N THR A 163 -2.25 20.25 16.51
CA THR A 163 -1.00 19.57 16.15
C THR A 163 -1.06 18.98 14.74
N VAL A 164 0.11 18.77 14.14
CA VAL A 164 0.25 18.16 12.81
C VAL A 164 -0.34 16.75 12.81
N GLU A 165 -0.13 15.97 13.87
CA GLU A 165 -0.65 14.62 14.01
C GLU A 165 -2.18 14.60 13.98
N THR A 166 -2.84 15.44 14.79
CA THR A 166 -4.30 15.53 14.82
C THR A 166 -4.86 16.00 13.47
N PHE A 167 -4.18 16.92 12.80
CA PHE A 167 -4.57 17.38 11.47
C PHE A 167 -4.45 16.27 10.40
N VAL A 168 -3.37 15.49 10.43
CA VAL A 168 -3.21 14.34 9.53
C VAL A 168 -4.28 13.29 9.79
N THR A 169 -4.58 12.95 11.04
CA THR A 169 -5.66 12.02 11.40
C THR A 169 -7.02 12.51 10.89
N GLU A 170 -7.34 13.79 11.06
CA GLU A 170 -8.59 14.35 10.54
C GLU A 170 -8.60 14.34 9.00
N ALA A 171 -7.46 14.59 8.35
CA ALA A 171 -7.37 14.53 6.89
C ALA A 171 -7.63 13.12 6.37
N LEU A 172 -7.06 12.10 7.03
CA LEU A 172 -7.30 10.70 6.70
C LEU A 172 -8.76 10.30 6.92
N LYS A 173 -9.38 10.74 8.02
CA LYS A 173 -10.80 10.50 8.30
C LYS A 173 -11.73 10.94 7.16
N HIS A 174 -11.42 12.07 6.53
CA HIS A 174 -12.19 12.62 5.40
C HIS A 174 -11.67 12.19 4.02
N SER A 175 -10.78 11.21 3.98
CA SER A 175 -10.18 10.71 2.75
C SER A 175 -10.55 9.26 2.47
N GLU A 176 -10.48 8.90 1.20
CA GLU A 176 -10.44 7.50 0.79
C GLU A 176 -9.01 7.06 0.50
N GLN A 177 -8.71 5.78 0.70
CA GLN A 177 -7.41 5.20 0.37
C GLN A 177 -7.42 4.64 -1.05
N CYS A 178 -6.43 5.04 -1.85
CA CYS A 178 -6.27 4.60 -3.23
C CYS A 178 -5.06 3.67 -3.36
N TYR A 179 -5.22 2.60 -4.13
CA TYR A 179 -4.16 1.64 -4.43
C TYR A 179 -3.45 2.03 -5.73
N GLU A 180 -2.17 2.37 -5.62
CA GLU A 180 -1.40 2.86 -6.75
C GLU A 180 -0.64 1.73 -7.45
N ALA A 181 -0.76 1.62 -8.77
CA ALA A 181 -0.08 0.60 -9.56
C ALA A 181 0.17 1.07 -11.00
N ASP A 182 1.23 0.58 -11.62
CA ASP A 182 1.55 0.86 -13.03
C ASP A 182 1.56 -0.43 -13.86
N PHE A 183 1.02 -0.31 -15.07
CA PHE A 183 1.29 -1.26 -16.14
C PHE A 183 2.79 -1.31 -16.48
N GLY A 184 3.26 -2.49 -16.87
CA GLY A 184 4.66 -2.74 -17.24
C GLY A 184 4.81 -3.24 -18.66
N GLU A 185 5.58 -4.31 -18.85
CA GLU A 185 5.91 -4.83 -20.19
C GLU A 185 4.88 -5.83 -20.74
N GLY A 186 3.96 -6.29 -19.90
CA GLY A 186 2.98 -7.32 -20.24
C GLY A 186 2.36 -7.97 -19.01
N PHE A 187 1.94 -9.22 -19.17
CA PHE A 187 1.28 -9.99 -18.12
C PHE A 187 1.94 -11.34 -17.90
N TRP A 188 1.97 -11.77 -16.64
CA TRP A 188 2.60 -13.02 -16.19
C TRP A 188 1.54 -13.96 -15.65
N ILE A 189 1.51 -15.19 -16.20
CA ILE A 189 0.47 -16.18 -15.90
C ILE A 189 0.56 -16.75 -14.49
N ASP A 190 1.71 -16.64 -13.83
CA ASP A 190 1.94 -17.14 -12.47
C ASP A 190 1.48 -16.17 -11.38
N HIS A 191 1.23 -14.89 -11.70
CA HIS A 191 0.93 -13.86 -10.69
C HIS A 191 -0.30 -14.18 -9.83
N TRP A 192 -1.33 -14.78 -10.41
CA TRP A 192 -2.55 -15.15 -9.69
C TRP A 192 -2.29 -16.10 -8.51
N THR A 193 -1.32 -17.01 -8.64
CA THR A 193 -1.03 -18.03 -7.60
C THR A 193 -0.65 -17.39 -6.27
N TYR A 194 0.05 -16.25 -6.28
CA TYR A 194 0.50 -15.59 -5.05
C TYR A 194 -0.63 -14.98 -4.23
N ASN A 195 -1.77 -14.63 -4.86
CA ASN A 195 -2.94 -14.14 -4.13
C ASN A 195 -3.50 -15.22 -3.18
N MET A 196 -3.33 -16.50 -3.52
CA MET A 196 -3.79 -17.60 -2.66
C MET A 196 -3.00 -17.66 -1.35
N ASP A 197 -1.69 -17.40 -1.36
CA ASP A 197 -0.86 -17.34 -0.15
C ASP A 197 -1.41 -16.31 0.86
N LEU A 198 -1.96 -15.19 0.36
CA LEU A 198 -2.56 -14.15 1.20
C LEU A 198 -3.85 -14.63 1.87
N ILE A 199 -4.72 -15.30 1.10
CA ILE A 199 -5.99 -15.86 1.61
C ILE A 199 -5.69 -16.95 2.65
N GLU A 200 -4.80 -17.89 2.33
CA GLU A 200 -4.41 -18.97 3.23
C GLU A 200 -3.81 -18.43 4.54
N SER A 201 -2.93 -17.44 4.43
CA SER A 201 -2.32 -16.80 5.59
C SER A 201 -3.35 -16.07 6.44
N TYR A 202 -4.29 -15.35 5.84
CA TYR A 202 -5.36 -14.67 6.57
C TYR A 202 -6.29 -15.66 7.28
N LEU A 203 -6.77 -16.69 6.58
CA LEU A 203 -7.70 -17.68 7.16
C LEU A 203 -7.04 -18.58 8.20
N SER A 204 -5.71 -18.70 8.20
CA SER A 204 -4.98 -19.35 9.29
C SER A 204 -5.03 -18.60 10.62
N ILE A 205 -5.24 -17.27 10.56
CA ILE A 205 -5.40 -16.39 11.73
C ILE A 205 -6.88 -16.15 12.03
N TYR A 206 -7.71 -16.01 10.99
CA TYR A 206 -9.14 -15.67 11.05
C TYR A 206 -10.01 -16.71 10.32
N PRO A 207 -10.07 -17.97 10.79
CA PRO A 207 -10.79 -19.04 10.09
C PRO A 207 -12.31 -18.82 10.04
N ASP A 208 -12.87 -18.13 11.03
CA ASP A 208 -14.29 -17.78 11.11
C ASP A 208 -14.71 -16.72 10.08
N LYS A 209 -13.74 -16.01 9.49
CA LYS A 209 -13.97 -14.96 8.49
C LYS A 209 -14.04 -15.47 7.05
N GLN A 210 -13.96 -16.78 6.82
CA GLN A 210 -13.96 -17.35 5.47
C GLN A 210 -15.21 -16.98 4.65
N GLU A 211 -16.40 -17.14 5.23
CA GLU A 211 -17.65 -16.83 4.53
C GLU A 211 -17.76 -15.33 4.25
N GLU A 212 -17.37 -14.49 5.23
CA GLU A 212 -17.34 -13.04 5.09
C GLU A 212 -16.43 -12.60 3.94
N LEU A 213 -15.17 -13.06 3.98
CA LEU A 213 -14.12 -12.74 3.00
C LEU A 213 -14.51 -13.15 1.57
N LEU A 214 -15.04 -14.36 1.39
CA LEU A 214 -15.25 -14.93 0.07
C LEU A 214 -16.63 -14.61 -0.54
N LEU A 215 -17.66 -14.42 0.30
CA LEU A 215 -19.05 -14.37 -0.17
C LEU A 215 -19.81 -13.11 0.27
N ALA A 216 -19.51 -12.53 1.43
CA ALA A 216 -20.26 -11.39 1.96
C ALA A 216 -19.71 -10.04 1.48
N THR A 217 -18.38 -9.89 1.42
CA THR A 217 -17.73 -8.63 1.02
C THR A 217 -17.96 -8.35 -0.47
N ARG A 218 -18.59 -7.20 -0.78
CA ARG A 218 -18.93 -6.76 -2.14
C ARG A 218 -18.25 -5.45 -2.55
N GLU A 219 -17.12 -5.14 -1.91
CA GLU A 219 -16.37 -3.90 -2.07
C GLU A 219 -15.22 -4.02 -3.08
N TYR A 220 -15.05 -5.20 -3.69
CA TYR A 220 -13.98 -5.44 -4.65
C TYR A 220 -14.24 -4.72 -5.97
N MET A 221 -13.17 -4.14 -6.52
CA MET A 221 -13.12 -3.45 -7.80
C MET A 221 -12.21 -4.20 -8.76
N TYR A 222 -12.14 -3.74 -10.01
CA TYR A 222 -11.20 -4.24 -10.99
C TYR A 222 -10.23 -3.14 -11.40
N TYR A 223 -8.99 -3.53 -11.69
CA TYR A 223 -7.99 -2.62 -12.20
C TYR A 223 -8.29 -2.21 -13.64
N ASP A 224 -8.33 -0.90 -13.89
CA ASP A 224 -8.43 -0.36 -15.25
C ASP A 224 -7.03 -0.18 -15.84
N SER A 225 -6.61 -1.19 -16.60
CA SER A 225 -5.28 -1.24 -17.21
C SER A 225 -5.25 -0.47 -18.53
N PRO A 226 -4.18 0.28 -18.83
CA PRO A 226 -4.00 0.90 -20.15
C PRO A 226 -3.72 -0.10 -21.27
N ALA A 227 -3.53 -1.39 -20.96
CA ALA A 227 -3.27 -2.45 -21.92
C ALA A 227 -4.19 -3.65 -21.67
N TRP A 228 -4.59 -4.34 -22.74
CA TRP A 228 -5.45 -5.53 -22.70
C TRP A 228 -4.97 -6.60 -23.68
N VAL A 229 -5.33 -7.85 -23.40
CA VAL A 229 -5.04 -8.96 -24.31
C VAL A 229 -5.96 -8.90 -25.53
N GLN A 230 -5.37 -8.88 -26.71
CA GLN A 230 -6.11 -8.89 -27.97
C GLN A 230 -6.92 -10.18 -28.14
N PRO A 231 -8.06 -10.15 -28.85
CA PRO A 231 -8.84 -11.35 -29.14
C PRO A 231 -7.99 -12.45 -29.80
N ARG A 232 -8.26 -13.72 -29.49
CA ARG A 232 -7.51 -14.86 -30.06
C ARG A 232 -7.47 -14.84 -31.60
N ARG A 233 -8.54 -14.39 -32.24
CA ARG A 233 -8.64 -14.28 -33.71
C ARG A 233 -7.62 -13.32 -34.34
N THR A 234 -7.09 -12.36 -33.59
CA THR A 234 -6.06 -11.41 -34.05
C THR A 234 -4.65 -11.84 -33.61
N ASN A 235 -4.54 -12.62 -32.54
CA ASN A 235 -3.24 -13.10 -32.00
C ASN A 235 -2.71 -14.38 -32.65
N ALA A 236 -3.55 -15.15 -33.35
CA ALA A 236 -3.08 -16.27 -34.14
C ALA A 236 -2.47 -15.74 -35.45
N CYS A 237 -1.14 -15.69 -35.53
CA CYS A 237 -0.47 -15.77 -36.82
C CYS A 237 -0.98 -17.07 -37.49
N ARG A 238 -1.59 -16.94 -38.67
CA ARG A 238 -1.84 -18.07 -39.55
C ARG A 238 -0.53 -18.63 -40.05
#